data_AF-A0A2R7K2D0-F1
#
_entry.id   AF-A0A2R7K2D0-F1
#
_cell.length_a   1.000
_cell.length_b   1.000
_cell.length_c   1.000
_cell.angle_alpha   90.00
_cell.angle_beta   90.00
_cell.angle_gamma   90.00
#
_symmetry.space_group_name_H-M   'P 1'
#
loop_
_entity.id
_entity.type
_entity.pdbx_description
1 polymer ?
#
loop_
_entity_poly.entity_id
_entity_poly.type
_entity_poly.pdbx_seq_one_letter_code
_entity_poly.pdbx_strand_id
1 'polypeptide(L)'
;MTVIFSIRPDEFRGYGNYKAIWDEDRSLYSRRALPESFAKPQPSYIPNVIVEDYTEACLICKDSPKASATLARRCIQGMIRDFAKISKSRLIDEVNALRDVFNNGTAAPGVTLETIEAIDHLRSIGNIGAHMEKDIDLIVPVDTGEAQALIELIEMLFDEWYVARHRRQERLAAISRIGEDKKRIKAGDETHPIET
;
A
#
# COMPACT_ATOMS: atom_id res chain seq x y z
N MET A 1 -15.17 -10.62 6.99
CA MET A 1 -15.10 -10.97 8.42
C MET A 1 -15.72 -9.81 9.19
N THR A 2 -16.84 -10.04 9.90
CA THR A 2 -17.63 -8.99 10.55
C THR A 2 -17.46 -9.11 12.05
N VAL A 3 -16.89 -8.10 12.69
CA VAL A 3 -16.73 -8.06 14.15
C VAL A 3 -17.88 -7.25 14.73
N ILE A 4 -18.56 -7.78 15.74
CA ILE A 4 -19.67 -7.11 16.43
C ILE A 4 -19.23 -6.89 17.88
N PHE A 5 -19.26 -5.63 18.31
CA PHE A 5 -19.09 -5.30 19.72
C PHE A 5 -20.47 -5.18 20.36
N SER A 6 -20.73 -6.00 21.38
CA SER A 6 -21.96 -5.93 22.16
C SER A 6 -21.67 -5.71 23.64
N ILE A 7 -22.27 -4.67 24.24
CA ILE A 7 -22.22 -4.46 25.70
C ILE A 7 -23.45 -5.14 26.31
N ARG A 8 -23.21 -6.02 27.27
CA ARG A 8 -24.25 -6.68 28.07
C ARG A 8 -24.18 -6.16 29.51
N PRO A 9 -25.32 -5.96 30.18
CA PRO A 9 -25.29 -5.64 31.60
C PRO A 9 -24.70 -6.83 32.35
N ASP A 10 -23.73 -6.58 33.22
CA ASP A 10 -23.33 -7.56 34.23
C ASP A 10 -24.47 -7.69 35.24
N GLU A 11 -24.73 -8.90 35.76
CA GLU A 11 -25.88 -9.18 36.62
C GLU A 11 -25.90 -8.22 37.81
N PHE A 12 -26.76 -7.20 37.76
CA PHE A 12 -26.92 -6.29 38.88
C PHE A 12 -27.67 -7.02 39.99
N ARG A 13 -26.94 -7.55 40.99
CA ARG A 13 -27.51 -8.01 42.27
C ARG A 13 -28.07 -6.80 43.02
N GLY A 14 -29.32 -6.45 42.73
CA GLY A 14 -30.07 -5.48 43.51
C GLY A 14 -30.35 -6.01 44.92
N TYR A 15 -30.29 -5.12 45.92
CA TYR A 15 -30.82 -5.38 47.26
C TYR A 15 -32.36 -5.41 47.19
N GLY A 16 -32.95 -6.60 47.05
CA GLY A 16 -34.39 -6.83 47.11
C GLY A 16 -34.88 -8.01 46.28
N ASN A 17 -36.00 -8.62 46.70
CA ASN A 17 -36.54 -9.88 46.15
C ASN A 17 -37.24 -9.76 44.77
N TYR A 18 -36.90 -8.75 43.97
CA TYR A 18 -37.43 -8.60 42.61
C TYR A 18 -36.41 -9.16 41.62
N LYS A 19 -36.71 -10.35 41.08
CA LYS A 19 -35.96 -10.92 39.96
C LYS A 19 -36.36 -10.14 38.71
N ALA A 20 -35.58 -9.13 38.34
CA ALA A 20 -35.77 -8.44 37.06
C ALA A 20 -35.64 -9.49 35.94
N ILE A 21 -36.72 -9.70 35.20
CA ILE A 21 -36.73 -10.55 34.01
C ILE A 21 -35.98 -9.77 32.94
N TRP A 22 -34.65 -9.88 32.95
CA TRP A 22 -33.84 -9.42 31.83
C TRP A 22 -34.02 -10.45 30.72
N ASP A 23 -34.51 -9.98 29.58
CA ASP A 23 -34.42 -10.75 28.34
C ASP A 23 -32.93 -10.86 28.02
N GLU A 24 -32.32 -12.02 28.33
CA GLU A 24 -30.86 -12.28 28.23
C GLU A 24 -30.30 -11.99 26.83
N ASP A 25 -31.18 -11.86 25.84
CA ASP A 25 -30.85 -11.64 24.43
C ASP A 25 -30.82 -10.15 24.00
N ARG A 26 -31.18 -9.20 24.89
CA ARG A 26 -31.10 -7.76 24.56
C ARG A 26 -29.72 -7.19 24.83
N SER A 27 -28.87 -7.15 23.80
CA SER A 27 -27.66 -6.32 23.82
C SER A 27 -28.02 -4.84 24.04
N LEU A 28 -27.42 -4.17 25.03
CA LEU A 28 -27.67 -2.75 25.31
C LEU A 28 -27.11 -1.84 24.21
N TYR A 29 -26.03 -2.29 23.59
CA TYR A 29 -25.36 -1.61 22.50
C TYR A 29 -24.80 -2.66 21.57
N SER A 30 -25.06 -2.53 20.27
CA SER A 30 -24.47 -3.38 19.24
C SER A 30 -24.00 -2.48 18.09
N ARG A 31 -22.71 -2.53 17.78
CA ARG A 31 -22.15 -1.90 16.58
C ARG A 31 -21.31 -2.90 15.82
N ARG A 32 -21.43 -2.81 14.50
CA ARG A 32 -20.52 -3.46 13.56
C ARG A 32 -19.21 -2.68 13.56
N ALA A 33 -18.11 -3.34 13.92
CA ALA A 33 -16.78 -2.80 13.68
C ALA A 33 -16.42 -3.05 12.22
N LEU A 34 -16.21 -1.95 11.51
CA LEU A 34 -15.64 -1.92 10.17
C LEU A 34 -14.19 -1.44 10.33
N PRO A 35 -13.25 -1.91 9.48
CA PRO A 35 -11.92 -1.32 9.41
C PRO A 35 -12.04 0.19 9.22
N GLU A 36 -11.23 0.96 9.94
CA GLU A 36 -11.25 2.42 9.87
C GLU A 36 -10.77 2.94 8.50
N SER A 37 -9.96 2.16 7.80
CA SER A 37 -9.43 2.50 6.47
C SER A 37 -9.68 1.40 5.45
N PHE A 38 -9.66 1.80 4.17
CA PHE A 38 -9.68 0.89 3.03
C PHE A 38 -8.28 0.35 2.67
N ALA A 39 -7.27 0.62 3.51
CA ALA A 39 -5.89 0.26 3.23
C ALA A 39 -5.73 -1.26 3.14
N LYS A 40 -5.18 -1.74 2.02
CA LYS A 40 -4.82 -3.14 1.85
C LYS A 40 -3.55 -3.45 2.65
N PRO A 41 -3.48 -4.59 3.36
CA PRO A 41 -2.28 -4.98 4.07
C PRO A 41 -1.14 -5.19 3.08
N GLN A 42 -0.04 -4.48 3.28
CA GLN A 42 1.13 -4.53 2.41
C GLN A 42 2.18 -5.54 2.92
N PRO A 43 2.92 -6.22 2.03
CA PRO A 43 3.99 -7.15 2.40
C PRO A 43 5.14 -6.49 3.18
N SER A 44 5.83 -7.26 4.02
CA SER A 44 6.90 -6.76 4.91
C SER A 44 8.19 -6.31 4.21
N TYR A 45 8.34 -6.58 2.91
CA TYR A 45 9.51 -6.14 2.13
C TYR A 45 9.38 -4.71 1.57
N ILE A 46 8.23 -4.07 1.76
CA ILE A 46 8.01 -2.66 1.39
C ILE A 46 8.45 -1.79 2.58
N PRO A 47 9.19 -0.69 2.35
CA PRO A 47 9.59 0.21 3.43
C PRO A 47 8.39 0.71 4.26
N ASN A 48 8.49 0.59 5.59
CA ASN A 48 7.41 0.97 6.51
C ASN A 48 6.93 2.41 6.32
N VAL A 49 7.85 3.34 6.04
CA VAL A 49 7.52 4.76 5.81
C VAL A 49 6.51 4.93 4.67
N ILE A 50 6.62 4.12 3.60
CA ILE A 50 5.72 4.17 2.44
C ILE A 50 4.36 3.56 2.81
N VAL A 51 4.35 2.47 3.58
CA VAL A 51 3.13 1.79 4.03
C VAL A 51 2.35 2.65 5.02
N GLU A 52 3.04 3.34 5.93
CA GLU A 52 2.46 4.30 6.88
C GLU A 52 1.78 5.45 6.13
N ASP A 53 2.50 6.11 5.20
CA ASP A 53 1.95 7.21 4.39
C ASP A 53 0.69 6.78 3.60
N TYR A 54 0.72 5.58 3.00
CA TYR A 54 -0.44 5.01 2.29
C TYR A 54 -1.62 4.73 3.23
N THR A 55 -1.33 4.15 4.41
CA THR A 55 -2.37 3.81 5.39
C THR A 55 -3.05 5.07 5.94
N GLU A 56 -2.26 6.09 6.25
CA GLU A 56 -2.75 7.39 6.68
C GLU A 56 -3.56 8.08 5.57
N ALA A 57 -3.09 8.05 4.31
CA ALA A 57 -3.83 8.59 3.18
C ALA A 57 -5.20 7.91 3.02
N CYS A 58 -5.27 6.59 3.17
CA CYS A 58 -6.52 5.83 3.11
C CYS A 58 -7.47 6.18 4.27
N LEU A 59 -6.92 6.44 5.46
CA LEU A 59 -7.71 6.79 6.65
C LEU A 59 -8.38 8.15 6.48
N ILE A 60 -7.62 9.16 6.04
CA ILE A 60 -8.09 10.55 5.98
C ILE A 60 -8.70 10.94 4.63
N CYS A 61 -8.81 10.01 3.67
CA CYS A 61 -9.32 10.28 2.33
C CYS A 61 -10.68 11.01 2.33
N LYS A 62 -11.59 10.57 3.22
CA LYS A 62 -12.94 11.17 3.35
C LYS A 62 -12.97 12.42 4.21
N ASP A 63 -12.09 12.51 5.21
CA ASP A 63 -12.09 13.61 6.18
C ASP A 63 -11.35 14.85 5.62
N SER A 64 -10.25 14.62 4.90
CA SER A 64 -9.42 15.65 4.30
C SER A 64 -8.80 15.13 2.99
N PRO A 65 -9.52 15.24 1.86
CA PRO A 65 -9.00 14.81 0.56
C PRO A 65 -7.71 15.54 0.17
N LYS A 66 -7.52 16.79 0.62
CA LYS A 66 -6.26 17.54 0.45
C LYS A 66 -5.08 16.94 1.20
N ALA A 67 -5.29 16.56 2.46
CA ALA A 67 -4.23 15.93 3.25
C ALA A 67 -3.91 14.54 2.71
N SER A 68 -4.94 13.77 2.33
CA SER A 68 -4.77 12.46 1.67
C SER A 68 -3.95 12.60 0.39
N ALA A 69 -4.26 13.56 -0.48
CA ALA A 69 -3.49 13.79 -1.69
C ALA A 69 -2.02 14.14 -1.41
N THR A 70 -1.74 14.89 -0.34
CA THR A 70 -0.39 15.25 0.08
C THR A 70 0.41 14.03 0.58
N LEU A 71 -0.20 13.19 1.41
CA LEU A 71 0.39 11.93 1.87
C LEU A 71 0.63 10.97 0.70
N ALA A 72 -0.32 10.86 -0.24
CA ALA A 72 -0.18 10.05 -1.43
C ALA A 72 1.04 10.47 -2.28
N ARG A 73 1.29 11.77 -2.42
CA ARG A 73 2.49 12.29 -3.11
C ARG A 73 3.78 11.92 -2.38
N ARG A 74 3.80 12.04 -1.05
CA ARG A 74 4.96 11.65 -0.23
C ARG A 74 5.25 10.16 -0.39
N CYS A 75 4.20 9.33 -0.39
CA CYS A 75 4.27 7.90 -0.68
C CYS A 75 4.90 7.64 -2.06
N ILE A 76 4.39 8.27 -3.13
CA ILE A 76 4.94 8.11 -4.50
C ILE A 76 6.41 8.53 -4.58
N GLN A 77 6.79 9.65 -3.95
CA GLN A 77 8.21 10.06 -3.88
C GLN A 77 9.07 9.01 -3.16
N GLY A 78 8.58 8.47 -2.04
CA GLY A 78 9.21 7.37 -1.33
C GLY A 78 9.42 6.14 -2.21
N MET A 79 8.40 5.77 -3.00
CA MET A 79 8.45 4.65 -3.93
C MET A 79 9.48 4.89 -5.05
N ILE A 80 9.52 6.09 -5.64
CA ILE A 80 10.50 6.41 -6.70
C ILE A 80 11.93 6.35 -6.13
N ARG A 81 12.14 6.89 -4.94
CA ARG A 81 13.45 6.86 -4.25
C ARG A 81 13.90 5.45 -3.92
N ASP A 82 12.99 4.61 -3.45
CA ASP A 82 13.33 3.24 -3.09
C ASP A 82 13.51 2.36 -4.34
N PHE A 83 12.62 2.47 -5.32
CA PHE A 83 12.62 1.59 -6.49
C PHE A 83 13.62 2.01 -7.57
N ALA A 84 13.61 3.30 -7.95
CA ALA A 84 14.48 3.83 -9.01
C ALA A 84 15.83 4.35 -8.47
N LYS A 85 15.99 4.46 -7.14
CA LYS A 85 17.19 5.03 -6.50
C LYS A 85 17.50 6.46 -6.95
N ILE A 86 16.45 7.20 -7.36
CA ILE A 86 16.51 8.60 -7.76
C ILE A 86 16.03 9.46 -6.58
N SER A 87 16.85 10.41 -6.15
CA SER A 87 16.47 11.36 -5.09
C SER A 87 16.63 12.79 -5.59
N LYS A 88 15.55 13.55 -5.65
CA LYS A 88 15.55 14.99 -5.96
C LYS A 88 14.71 15.75 -4.95
N SER A 89 14.77 17.08 -5.02
CA SER A 89 14.06 17.97 -4.08
C SER A 89 12.54 17.90 -4.27
N ARG A 90 12.07 17.86 -5.53
CA ARG A 90 10.65 17.92 -5.88
C ARG A 90 10.22 16.66 -6.63
N LEU A 91 8.97 16.24 -6.43
CA LEU A 91 8.38 15.08 -7.14
C LEU A 91 8.46 15.25 -8.66
N ILE A 92 8.26 16.46 -9.19
CA ILE A 92 8.41 16.75 -10.63
C ILE A 92 9.82 16.42 -11.13
N ASP A 93 10.85 16.76 -10.36
CA ASP A 93 12.24 16.50 -10.75
C ASP A 93 12.54 15.00 -10.70
N GLU A 94 11.92 14.27 -9.77
CA GLU A 94 12.03 12.81 -9.66
C GLU A 94 11.31 12.10 -10.82
N VAL A 95 10.12 12.55 -11.20
CA VAL A 95 9.37 12.00 -12.35
C VAL A 95 10.07 12.29 -13.67
N ASN A 96 10.60 13.50 -13.85
CA ASN A 96 11.39 13.83 -15.04
C ASN A 96 12.67 12.99 -15.12
N ALA A 97 13.39 12.84 -14.01
CA ALA A 97 14.55 11.97 -13.96
C ALA A 97 14.20 10.50 -14.22
N LEU A 98 13.03 10.02 -13.74
CA LEU A 98 12.54 8.68 -14.02
C LEU A 98 12.27 8.50 -15.52
N ARG A 99 11.66 9.49 -16.17
CA ARG A 99 11.42 9.53 -17.62
C ARG A 99 12.73 9.51 -18.41
N ASP A 100 13.73 10.29 -17.98
CA ASP A 100 15.06 10.31 -18.61
C ASP A 100 15.75 8.95 -18.50
N VAL A 101 15.71 8.33 -17.31
CA VAL A 101 16.31 7.01 -17.07
C VAL A 101 15.61 5.91 -17.89
N PHE A 102 14.29 6.02 -18.07
CA PHE A 102 13.52 5.13 -18.95
C PHE A 102 13.93 5.29 -20.42
N ASN A 103 14.02 6.52 -20.91
CA ASN A 103 14.46 6.81 -22.29
C ASN A 103 15.90 6.34 -22.54
N ASN A 104 16.76 6.41 -21.53
CA ASN A 104 18.14 5.94 -21.58
C ASN A 104 18.28 4.42 -21.40
N GLY A 105 17.17 3.67 -21.25
CA GLY A 105 17.18 2.20 -21.11
C GLY A 105 17.77 1.70 -19.79
N THR A 106 17.96 2.56 -18.79
CA THR A 106 18.55 2.22 -17.48
C THR A 106 17.48 2.06 -16.39
N ALA A 107 16.20 2.14 -16.76
CA ALA A 107 15.10 2.01 -15.81
C ALA A 107 14.99 0.61 -15.18
N ALA A 108 14.52 0.59 -13.94
CA ALA A 108 14.27 -0.64 -13.22
C ALA A 108 13.21 -1.50 -13.93
N PRO A 109 13.39 -2.83 -14.00
CA PRO A 109 12.44 -3.73 -14.64
C PRO A 109 11.10 -3.71 -13.90
N GLY A 110 10.11 -3.08 -14.51
CA GLY A 110 8.78 -2.84 -13.91
C GLY A 110 8.27 -1.41 -14.13
N VAL A 111 9.15 -0.45 -14.43
CA VAL A 111 8.72 0.90 -14.84
C VAL A 111 8.30 0.87 -16.31
N THR A 112 7.04 1.19 -16.58
CA THR A 112 6.53 1.37 -17.94
C THR A 112 6.31 2.85 -18.24
N LEU A 113 6.25 3.22 -19.53
CA LEU A 113 5.93 4.59 -19.93
C LEU A 113 4.54 5.01 -19.42
N GLU A 114 3.56 4.10 -19.49
CA GLU A 114 2.19 4.31 -19.01
C GLU A 114 2.18 4.63 -17.50
N THR A 115 2.99 3.92 -16.71
CA THR A 115 3.14 4.19 -15.28
C THR A 115 3.72 5.59 -15.02
N ILE A 116 4.74 6.01 -15.79
CA ILE A 116 5.36 7.34 -15.66
C ILE A 116 4.35 8.43 -16.03
N GLU A 117 3.61 8.25 -17.12
CA GLU A 117 2.56 9.17 -17.55
C GLU A 117 1.43 9.25 -16.54
N ALA A 118 0.98 8.13 -15.98
CA ALA A 118 -0.03 8.09 -14.93
C ALA A 118 0.42 8.89 -13.69
N ILE A 119 1.67 8.72 -13.24
CA ILE A 119 2.23 9.49 -12.12
C ILE A 119 2.27 11.00 -12.46
N ASP A 120 2.68 11.36 -13.67
CA ASP A 120 2.77 12.76 -14.10
C ASP A 120 1.38 13.42 -14.23
N HIS A 121 0.40 12.68 -14.77
CA HIS A 121 -0.99 13.09 -14.83
C HIS A 121 -1.58 13.29 -13.43
N LEU A 122 -1.36 12.36 -12.51
CA LEU A 122 -1.95 12.43 -11.17
C LEU A 122 -1.29 13.50 -10.28
N ARG A 123 0.00 13.77 -10.51
CA ARG A 123 0.69 14.96 -9.99
C ARG A 123 0.00 16.25 -10.45
N SER A 124 -0.40 16.31 -11.72
CA SER A 124 -1.09 17.45 -12.33
C SER A 124 -2.53 17.60 -11.81
N ILE A 125 -3.28 16.49 -11.73
CA ILE A 125 -4.67 16.44 -11.21
C ILE A 125 -4.73 17.01 -9.79
N GLY A 126 -3.76 16.66 -8.94
CA GLY A 126 -3.78 17.12 -7.56
C GLY A 126 -3.32 18.55 -7.32
N ASN A 127 -3.07 19.38 -8.35
CA ASN A 127 -2.73 20.83 -8.38
C ASN A 127 -2.03 21.52 -7.18
N ILE A 128 -1.37 20.76 -6.33
CA ILE A 128 -0.32 21.16 -5.42
C ILE A 128 0.96 20.95 -6.26
N GLY A 129 1.74 21.97 -6.59
CA GLY A 129 3.08 21.76 -7.17
C GLY A 129 3.25 21.79 -8.70
N ALA A 130 2.21 21.95 -9.53
CA ALA A 130 2.42 22.39 -10.93
C ALA A 130 2.53 23.92 -11.05
N HIS A 131 1.94 24.65 -10.09
CA HIS A 131 2.00 26.11 -10.00
C HIS A 131 2.60 26.63 -8.67
N MET A 132 3.47 25.86 -8.01
CA MET A 132 4.24 26.39 -6.85
C MET A 132 5.28 27.46 -7.23
N GLU A 133 5.48 27.74 -8.52
CA GLU A 133 6.43 28.77 -8.93
C GLU A 133 5.80 30.15 -9.17
N LYS A 134 4.47 30.34 -9.38
CA LYS A 134 3.93 31.70 -9.64
C LYS A 134 2.51 32.10 -9.22
N ASP A 135 1.57 31.23 -8.83
CA ASP A 135 0.20 31.71 -8.53
C ASP A 135 -0.35 31.13 -7.22
N ILE A 136 -0.42 32.00 -6.21
CA ILE A 136 -0.86 31.73 -4.84
C ILE A 136 -2.40 31.75 -4.71
N ASP A 137 -3.13 32.20 -5.74
CA ASP A 137 -4.54 32.59 -5.60
C ASP A 137 -5.59 31.54 -6.04
N LEU A 138 -5.18 30.38 -6.55
CA LEU A 138 -6.12 29.31 -6.93
C LEU A 138 -6.04 28.12 -5.97
N ILE A 139 -6.76 28.23 -4.85
CA ILE A 139 -7.07 27.09 -3.99
C ILE A 139 -8.14 26.26 -4.70
N VAL A 140 -7.72 25.39 -5.61
CA VAL A 140 -8.64 24.41 -6.20
C VAL A 140 -8.99 23.37 -5.11
N PRO A 141 -10.29 23.10 -4.85
CA PRO A 141 -10.70 22.06 -3.93
C PRO A 141 -10.34 20.70 -4.53
N VAL A 142 -9.59 19.89 -3.80
CA VAL A 142 -9.37 18.48 -4.13
C VAL A 142 -10.61 17.72 -3.71
N ASP A 143 -11.22 16.99 -4.62
CA ASP A 143 -12.38 16.15 -4.30
C ASP A 143 -11.94 14.78 -3.74
N THR A 144 -12.85 14.13 -3.02
CA THR A 144 -12.64 12.76 -2.52
C THR A 144 -12.37 11.78 -3.66
N GLY A 145 -12.98 11.97 -4.85
CA GLY A 145 -12.71 11.15 -6.02
C GLY A 145 -11.26 11.24 -6.52
N GLU A 146 -10.65 12.43 -6.46
CA GLU A 146 -9.25 12.63 -6.88
C GLU A 146 -8.26 12.01 -5.88
N ALA A 147 -8.53 12.18 -4.59
CA ALA A 147 -7.75 11.54 -3.53
C ALA A 147 -7.85 10.01 -3.60
N GLN A 148 -9.03 9.49 -3.92
CA GLN A 148 -9.23 8.06 -4.14
C GLN A 148 -8.46 7.55 -5.36
N ALA A 149 -8.47 8.28 -6.47
CA ALA A 149 -7.68 7.91 -7.66
C ALA A 149 -6.16 7.87 -7.36
N LEU A 150 -5.66 8.79 -6.52
CA LEU A 150 -4.28 8.77 -6.03
C LEU A 150 -3.94 7.51 -5.24
N ILE A 151 -4.84 7.10 -4.35
CA ILE A 151 -4.69 5.87 -3.58
C ILE A 151 -4.69 4.64 -4.50
N GLU A 152 -5.61 4.60 -5.47
CA GLU A 152 -5.69 3.51 -6.45
C GLU A 152 -4.43 3.39 -7.32
N LEU A 153 -3.83 4.53 -7.72
CA LEU A 153 -2.54 4.52 -8.39
C LEU A 153 -1.45 3.92 -7.49
N ILE A 154 -1.40 4.30 -6.21
CA ILE A 154 -0.40 3.76 -5.26
C ILE A 154 -0.56 2.24 -5.13
N GLU A 155 -1.79 1.73 -5.06
CA GLU A 155 -2.05 0.29 -5.02
C GLU A 155 -1.54 -0.43 -6.27
N MET A 156 -1.79 0.13 -7.45
CA MET A 156 -1.25 -0.39 -8.71
C MET A 156 0.28 -0.41 -8.70
N LEU A 157 0.91 0.67 -8.23
CA LEU A 157 2.37 0.77 -8.14
C LEU A 157 2.96 -0.25 -7.15
N PHE A 158 2.29 -0.53 -6.02
CA PHE A 158 2.71 -1.58 -5.10
C PHE A 158 2.72 -2.95 -5.77
N ASP A 159 1.66 -3.27 -6.51
CA ASP A 159 1.54 -4.53 -7.23
C ASP A 159 2.61 -4.66 -8.32
N GLU A 160 2.87 -3.61 -9.10
CA GLU A 160 3.82 -3.64 -10.20
C GLU A 160 5.28 -3.61 -9.75
N TRP A 161 5.64 -2.69 -8.86
CA TRP A 161 7.04 -2.45 -8.51
C TRP A 161 7.54 -3.44 -7.47
N TYR A 162 6.69 -3.81 -6.51
CA TYR A 162 7.10 -4.63 -5.38
C TYR A 162 6.63 -6.08 -5.52
N VAL A 163 5.32 -6.32 -5.65
CA VAL A 163 4.76 -7.68 -5.67
C VAL A 163 5.15 -8.45 -6.94
N ALA A 164 5.00 -7.87 -8.12
CA ALA A 164 5.33 -8.52 -9.39
C ALA A 164 6.85 -8.78 -9.49
N ARG A 165 7.68 -7.86 -8.99
CA ARG A 165 9.13 -8.06 -8.90
C ARG A 165 9.49 -9.23 -7.99
N HIS A 166 8.93 -9.29 -6.79
CA HIS A 166 9.18 -10.38 -5.85
C HIS A 166 8.76 -11.73 -6.45
N ARG A 167 7.54 -11.81 -7.02
CA ARG A 167 7.06 -13.02 -7.70
C ARG A 167 7.95 -13.44 -8.86
N ARG A 168 8.49 -12.50 -9.63
CA ARG A 168 9.45 -12.78 -10.71
C ARG A 168 10.75 -13.35 -10.15
N GLN A 169 11.28 -12.77 -9.07
CA GLN A 169 12.51 -13.24 -8.42
C GLN A 169 12.33 -14.64 -7.83
N GLU A 170 11.22 -14.92 -7.15
CA GLU A 170 10.91 -16.25 -6.62
C GLU A 170 10.82 -17.32 -7.71
N ARG A 171 10.12 -17.00 -8.82
CA ARG A 171 10.01 -17.94 -9.96
C ARG A 171 11.37 -18.24 -10.57
N LEU A 172 12.21 -17.23 -10.77
CA LEU A 172 13.55 -17.41 -11.32
C LEU A 172 14.44 -18.19 -10.34
N ALA A 173 14.37 -17.90 -9.04
CA ALA A 173 15.09 -18.64 -8.01
C ALA A 173 14.66 -20.12 -7.96
N ALA A 174 13.36 -20.41 -8.10
CA ALA A 174 12.85 -21.77 -8.17
C ALA A 174 13.40 -22.53 -9.39
N ILE A 175 13.45 -21.90 -10.56
CA ILE A 175 14.02 -22.50 -11.78
C ILE A 175 15.53 -22.75 -11.61
N SER A 176 16.25 -21.76 -11.08
CA SER A 176 17.70 -21.90 -10.81
C SER A 176 17.98 -23.04 -9.85
N ARG A 177 17.19 -23.19 -8.77
CA ARG A 177 17.28 -24.33 -7.84
C ARG A 177 17.08 -25.66 -8.54
N ILE A 178 16.05 -25.80 -9.39
CA ILE A 178 15.83 -27.03 -10.17
C ILE A 178 17.03 -27.32 -11.09
N GLY A 179 17.62 -26.27 -11.69
CA GLY A 179 18.82 -26.40 -12.52
C GLY A 179 20.05 -26.86 -11.73
N GLU A 180 20.25 -26.31 -10.53
CA GLU A 180 21.33 -26.69 -9.62
C GLU A 180 21.14 -28.12 -9.09
N ASP A 181 19.94 -28.50 -8.69
CA ASP A 181 19.61 -29.85 -8.21
C ASP A 181 19.86 -30.89 -9.31
N LYS A 182 19.46 -30.61 -10.56
CA LYS A 182 19.76 -31.49 -11.71
C LYS A 182 21.25 -31.55 -12.05
N LYS A 183 22.00 -30.45 -11.85
CA LYS A 183 23.47 -30.46 -12.02
C LYS A 183 24.15 -31.24 -10.91
N ARG A 184 23.69 -31.16 -9.67
CA ARG A 184 24.18 -31.96 -8.53
C ARG A 184 23.92 -33.46 -8.72
N ILE A 185 22.71 -33.82 -9.17
CA ILE A 185 22.39 -35.21 -9.54
C ILE A 185 23.29 -35.72 -10.67
N LYS A 186 23.57 -34.90 -11.69
CA LYS A 186 24.53 -35.25 -12.77
C LYS A 186 26.00 -35.25 -12.34
N ALA A 187 26.37 -34.55 -11.27
CA ALA A 187 27.74 -34.45 -10.77
C ALA A 187 28.12 -35.60 -9.81
N GLY A 188 27.19 -36.53 -9.52
CA GLY A 188 27.48 -37.78 -8.83
C GLY A 188 27.51 -37.67 -7.31
N ASP A 189 26.35 -37.50 -6.69
CA ASP A 189 26.17 -37.87 -5.28
C ASP A 189 25.08 -38.94 -5.20
N GLU A 190 25.44 -40.15 -5.62
CA GLU A 190 24.78 -41.39 -5.21
C GLU A 190 25.30 -41.78 -3.82
N THR A 191 25.01 -40.98 -2.80
CA THR A 191 25.14 -41.46 -1.41
C THR A 191 23.88 -42.26 -1.09
N HIS A 192 23.92 -43.53 -1.48
CA HIS A 192 23.07 -44.58 -0.93
C HIS A 192 23.27 -44.60 0.60
N PRO A 193 22.25 -44.34 1.43
CA PRO A 193 22.33 -44.67 2.84
C PRO A 193 22.26 -46.19 2.93
N ILE A 194 23.41 -46.83 3.13
CA ILE A 194 23.45 -48.23 3.51
C ILE A 194 22.88 -48.29 4.92
N GLU A 195 21.76 -49.01 5.07
CA GLU A 195 21.20 -49.41 6.35
C GLU A 195 22.29 -50.05 7.23
N THR A 196 22.42 -49.59 8.47
CA THR A 196 22.80 -50.43 9.62
C THR A 196 22.34 -49.78 10.92
#